data_AF-A0A8J2PPU7-F1
#
_entry.id   AF-A0A8J2PPU7-F1
#
_cell.length_a   1.000
_cell.length_b   1.000
_cell.length_c   1.000
_cell.angle_alpha   90.00
_cell.angle_beta   90.00
_cell.angle_gamma   90.00
#
_symmetry.space_group_name_H-M   'P 1'
#
loop_
_entity.id
_entity.type
_entity.pdbx_description
1 polymer ?
#
loop_
_entity_poly.entity_id
_entity_poly.type
_entity_poly.pdbx_seq_one_letter_code
_entity_poly.pdbx_strand_id
1 'polypeptide(L)'
;ACIEKRTFYRAISGLHSSINIHLSAKYLLTDRKSGSLFKSKGELQWGPNVTEFRNHFENDQVKGQSSQWLKNLYFLYLLELRAISKISGYLRQYDLYTGNRDEDVDVKSAIGDFLRVIDSFPFHFDENALFSGTDAAKLKVEFHNRFTNITKIMDCVGCQKCRLWGKTQ
;
A
#
# COMPACT_ATOMS: atom_id res chain seq x y z
N ALA A 1 -18.40 12.62 -12.65
CA ALA A 1 -17.42 11.89 -11.82
C ALA A 1 -16.13 11.57 -12.57
N CYS A 2 -15.35 12.60 -12.96
CA CYS A 2 -14.01 12.41 -13.55
C CYS A 2 -12.94 12.30 -12.44
N ILE A 3 -13.14 13.04 -11.34
CA ILE A 3 -12.20 13.12 -10.22
C ILE A 3 -12.14 11.79 -9.47
N GLU A 4 -13.27 11.16 -9.15
CA GLU A 4 -13.32 9.88 -8.42
C GLU A 4 -12.65 8.76 -9.20
N LYS A 5 -12.89 8.70 -10.51
CA LYS A 5 -12.24 7.72 -11.40
C LYS A 5 -10.73 7.94 -11.46
N ARG A 6 -10.28 9.20 -11.53
CA ARG A 6 -8.85 9.55 -11.50
C ARG A 6 -8.22 9.19 -10.15
N THR A 7 -8.89 9.49 -9.05
CA THR A 7 -8.44 9.13 -7.70
C THR A 7 -8.32 7.62 -7.54
N PHE A 8 -9.34 6.87 -7.98
CA PHE A 8 -9.31 5.40 -7.97
C PHE A 8 -8.13 4.86 -8.78
N TYR A 9 -7.94 5.34 -10.02
CA TYR A 9 -6.81 4.93 -10.85
C TYR A 9 -5.46 5.21 -10.18
N ARG A 10 -5.28 6.40 -9.61
CA ARG A 10 -4.03 6.78 -8.94
C ARG A 10 -3.77 5.93 -7.70
N ALA A 11 -4.81 5.61 -6.92
CA ALA A 11 -4.69 4.71 -5.77
C ALA A 11 -4.23 3.31 -6.21
N ILE A 12 -4.89 2.69 -7.19
CA ILE A 12 -4.51 1.36 -7.70
C ILE A 12 -3.11 1.38 -8.35
N SER A 13 -2.77 2.44 -9.10
CA SER A 13 -1.43 2.61 -9.67
C SER A 13 -0.35 2.78 -8.60
N GLY A 14 -0.64 3.50 -7.52
CA GLY A 14 0.25 3.63 -6.36
C GLY A 14 0.45 2.29 -5.65
N LEU A 15 -0.63 1.52 -5.47
CA LEU A 15 -0.58 0.19 -4.87
C LEU A 15 0.28 -0.78 -5.70
N HIS A 16 0.05 -0.82 -7.02
CA HIS A 16 0.87 -1.62 -7.92
C HIS A 16 2.36 -1.20 -7.87
N SER A 17 2.63 0.10 -7.79
CA SER A 17 4.00 0.61 -7.62
C SER A 17 4.62 0.15 -6.30
N SER A 18 3.86 0.17 -5.20
CA SER A 18 4.29 -0.32 -3.88
C SER A 18 4.68 -1.80 -3.93
N ILE A 19 3.87 -2.64 -4.59
CA ILE A 19 4.15 -4.08 -4.76
C ILE A 19 5.46 -4.30 -5.51
N ASN A 20 5.65 -3.60 -6.64
CA ASN A 20 6.87 -3.74 -7.45
C ASN A 20 8.11 -3.28 -6.67
N ILE A 21 8.02 -2.18 -5.91
CA ILE A 21 9.10 -1.71 -5.04
C ILE A 21 9.44 -2.75 -3.97
N HIS A 22 8.44 -3.35 -3.32
CA HIS A 22 8.66 -4.41 -2.33
C HIS A 22 9.37 -5.61 -2.93
N LEU A 23 8.96 -6.05 -4.14
CA LEU A 23 9.61 -7.14 -4.86
C LEU A 23 11.07 -6.82 -5.18
N SER A 24 11.35 -5.60 -5.65
CA SER A 24 12.73 -5.18 -5.95
C SER A 24 13.59 -5.01 -4.69
N ALA A 25 13.02 -4.50 -3.58
CA ALA A 25 13.76 -4.26 -2.34
C ALA A 25 14.01 -5.54 -1.53
N LYS A 26 13.09 -6.52 -1.61
CA LYS A 26 13.17 -7.82 -0.94
C LYS A 26 13.20 -8.94 -1.98
N TYR A 27 14.19 -8.88 -2.86
CA TYR A 27 14.37 -9.85 -3.94
C TYR A 27 15.22 -11.04 -3.47
N LEU A 28 14.93 -12.24 -3.99
CA LEU A 28 15.76 -13.42 -3.72
C LEU A 28 16.98 -13.40 -4.66
N LEU A 29 18.16 -13.09 -4.12
CA LEU A 29 19.39 -12.93 -4.90
C LEU A 29 20.03 -14.28 -5.28
N THR A 30 19.77 -15.33 -4.50
CA THR A 30 20.28 -16.67 -4.78
C THR A 30 19.49 -17.36 -5.88
N ASP A 31 20.15 -17.67 -7.00
CA ASP A 31 19.54 -18.36 -8.12
C ASP A 31 19.38 -19.87 -7.86
N ARG A 32 18.14 -20.36 -7.90
CA ARG A 32 17.84 -21.81 -7.88
C ARG A 32 18.30 -22.53 -9.16
N LYS A 33 18.64 -21.81 -10.23
CA LYS A 33 19.06 -22.39 -11.53
C LYS A 33 20.51 -22.86 -11.57
N SER A 34 21.32 -22.61 -10.54
CA SER A 34 22.56 -23.35 -10.36
C SER A 34 22.18 -24.79 -9.96
N GLY A 35 21.95 -25.66 -10.96
CA GLY A 35 21.57 -27.07 -10.82
C GLY A 35 22.59 -27.97 -10.12
N SER A 36 23.34 -27.43 -9.15
CA SER A 36 24.19 -28.19 -8.27
C SER A 36 23.31 -28.84 -7.20
N LEU A 37 23.01 -30.12 -7.42
CA LEU A 37 22.38 -31.04 -6.46
C LEU A 37 23.13 -31.14 -5.11
N PHE A 38 24.29 -30.51 -4.99
CA PHE A 38 25.23 -30.59 -3.87
C PHE A 38 25.63 -29.24 -3.26
N LYS A 39 24.98 -28.12 -3.64
CA LYS A 39 25.13 -26.87 -2.87
C LYS A 39 24.37 -27.02 -1.55
N SER A 40 25.10 -27.53 -0.56
CA SER A 40 24.80 -27.53 0.88
C SER A 40 23.96 -26.31 1.23
N LYS A 41 22.78 -26.52 1.86
CA LYS A 41 21.90 -25.56 2.55
C LYS A 41 22.45 -24.13 2.63
N GLY A 42 22.58 -23.48 1.46
CA GLY A 42 23.07 -22.11 1.37
C GLY A 42 21.92 -21.25 1.83
N GLU A 43 22.15 -20.44 2.86
CA GLU A 43 21.16 -19.53 3.40
C GLU A 43 20.58 -18.68 2.25
N LEU A 44 19.25 -18.68 2.10
CA LEU A 44 18.58 -17.90 1.07
C LEU A 44 18.89 -16.42 1.30
N GLN A 45 19.60 -15.78 0.36
CA GLN A 45 19.94 -14.37 0.50
C GLN A 45 18.85 -13.50 -0.12
N TRP A 46 18.21 -12.72 0.74
CA TRP A 46 17.22 -11.72 0.35
C TRP A 46 17.82 -10.33 0.44
N GLY A 47 17.54 -9.48 -0.54
CA GLY A 47 18.03 -8.11 -0.51
C GLY A 47 17.61 -7.29 -1.71
N PRO A 48 18.10 -6.04 -1.81
CA PRO A 48 17.76 -5.15 -2.90
C PRO A 48 18.34 -5.64 -4.24
N ASN A 49 17.47 -5.77 -5.24
CA ASN A 49 17.85 -6.01 -6.64
C ASN A 49 17.60 -4.73 -7.45
N VAL A 50 18.67 -3.96 -7.66
CA VAL A 50 18.63 -2.70 -8.42
C VAL A 50 18.24 -2.93 -9.87
N THR A 51 18.66 -4.04 -10.48
CA THR A 51 18.29 -4.37 -11.87
C THR A 51 16.78 -4.57 -12.01
N GLU A 52 16.16 -5.27 -11.06
CA GLU A 52 14.71 -5.46 -11.05
C GLU A 52 13.97 -4.13 -10.89
N PHE A 53 14.45 -3.27 -9.97
CA PHE A 53 13.88 -1.92 -9.81
C PHE A 53 13.97 -1.12 -11.11
N ARG A 54 15.13 -1.11 -11.77
CA ARG A 54 15.32 -0.42 -13.05
C ARG A 54 14.44 -0.99 -14.16
N ASN A 55 14.23 -2.30 -14.18
CA ASN A 55 13.34 -2.92 -15.16
C ASN A 55 11.89 -2.45 -14.98
N HIS A 56 11.44 -2.23 -13.74
CA HIS A 56 10.09 -1.72 -13.47
C HIS A 56 9.95 -0.20 -13.67
N PHE A 57 10.99 0.59 -13.40
CA PHE A 57 10.87 2.06 -13.30
C PHE A 57 11.78 2.87 -14.23
N GLU A 58 12.81 2.29 -14.84
CA GLU A 58 13.82 3.04 -15.60
C GLU A 58 14.03 2.53 -17.04
N ASN A 59 13.37 1.44 -17.44
CA ASN A 59 13.53 0.92 -18.80
C ASN A 59 13.01 1.93 -19.86
N ASP A 60 13.56 1.85 -21.08
CA ASP A 60 13.24 2.83 -22.14
C ASP A 60 11.77 2.84 -22.55
N GLN A 61 11.03 1.75 -22.31
CA GLN A 61 9.58 1.67 -22.57
C GLN A 61 8.75 2.42 -21.51
N VAL A 62 9.27 2.60 -20.29
CA VAL A 62 8.53 3.19 -19.16
C VAL A 62 9.07 4.54 -18.67
N LYS A 63 10.17 5.03 -19.25
CA LYS A 63 10.88 6.25 -18.84
C LYS A 63 10.00 7.50 -18.71
N GLY A 64 8.92 7.60 -19.49
CA GLY A 64 7.94 8.69 -19.40
C GLY A 64 6.82 8.48 -18.37
N GLN A 65 6.54 7.24 -17.98
CA GLN A 65 5.43 6.87 -17.09
C GLN A 65 5.89 6.60 -15.65
N SER A 66 7.14 6.21 -15.44
CA SER A 66 7.66 5.82 -14.13
C SER A 66 7.60 6.94 -13.09
N SER A 67 7.91 8.18 -13.48
CA SER A 67 7.74 9.35 -12.62
C SER A 67 6.28 9.51 -12.18
N GLN A 68 5.32 9.22 -13.06
CA GLN A 68 3.90 9.29 -12.72
C GLN A 68 3.48 8.16 -11.75
N TRP A 69 4.03 6.96 -11.90
CA TRP A 69 3.77 5.84 -10.99
C TRP A 69 4.30 6.11 -9.58
N LEU A 70 5.51 6.66 -9.46
CA LEU A 70 6.05 7.09 -8.16
C LEU A 70 5.22 8.24 -7.57
N LYS A 71 4.77 9.21 -8.37
CA LYS A 71 3.82 10.25 -7.90
C LYS A 71 2.49 9.66 -7.45
N ASN A 72 2.04 8.55 -8.05
CA ASN A 72 0.84 7.84 -7.64
C ASN A 72 1.04 7.07 -6.33
N LEU A 73 2.24 6.55 -6.08
CA LEU A 73 2.61 5.96 -4.79
C LEU A 73 2.52 7.01 -3.66
N TYR A 74 3.14 8.18 -3.84
CA TYR A 74 3.04 9.28 -2.87
C TYR A 74 1.60 9.77 -2.71
N PHE A 75 0.82 9.78 -3.79
CA PHE A 75 -0.60 10.10 -3.72
C PHE A 75 -1.37 9.10 -2.85
N LEU A 76 -1.15 7.80 -3.03
CA LEU A 76 -1.77 6.77 -2.20
C LEU A 76 -1.36 6.93 -0.73
N TYR A 77 -0.07 7.17 -0.46
CA TYR A 77 0.43 7.46 0.88
C TYR A 77 -0.31 8.63 1.53
N LEU A 78 -0.47 9.76 0.83
CA LEU A 78 -1.19 10.93 1.36
C LEU A 78 -2.69 10.67 1.55
N LEU A 79 -3.29 9.83 0.70
CA LEU A 79 -4.70 9.43 0.82
C LEU A 79 -4.92 8.62 2.11
N GLU A 80 -4.06 7.62 2.35
CA GLU A 80 -4.10 6.79 3.57
C GLU A 80 -3.78 7.62 4.82
N LEU A 81 -2.73 8.45 4.77
CA LEU A 81 -2.34 9.34 5.87
C LEU A 81 -3.50 10.24 6.29
N ARG A 82 -4.24 10.78 5.31
CA ARG A 82 -5.42 11.60 5.58
C ARG A 82 -6.58 10.78 6.13
N ALA A 83 -6.82 9.56 5.64
CA ALA A 83 -7.81 8.67 6.24
C ALA A 83 -7.50 8.40 7.73
N ILE A 84 -6.22 8.17 8.07
CA ILE A 84 -5.77 8.00 9.46
C ILE A 84 -5.98 9.28 10.28
N SER A 85 -5.60 10.44 9.76
CA SER A 85 -5.84 11.75 10.40
C SER A 85 -7.33 11.96 10.73
N LYS A 86 -8.24 11.56 9.82
CA LYS A 86 -9.69 11.66 10.02
C LYS A 86 -10.24 10.75 11.12
N ILE A 87 -9.67 9.54 11.29
CA ILE A 87 -10.10 8.58 12.32
C ILE A 87 -9.30 8.71 13.63
N SER A 88 -8.32 9.62 13.69
CA SER A 88 -7.41 9.80 14.83
C SER A 88 -8.14 9.89 16.17
N GLY A 89 -9.23 10.65 16.25
CA GLY A 89 -10.04 10.78 17.47
C GLY A 89 -10.58 9.44 17.99
N TYR A 90 -11.03 8.57 17.08
CA TYR A 90 -11.47 7.22 17.42
C TYR A 90 -10.29 6.35 17.86
N LEU A 91 -9.18 6.38 17.13
CA LEU A 91 -7.98 5.59 17.46
C LEU A 91 -7.39 5.93 18.84
N ARG A 92 -7.45 7.20 19.26
CA ARG A 92 -7.00 7.63 20.60
C ARG A 92 -7.84 7.04 21.73
N GLN A 93 -9.12 6.78 21.47
CA GLN A 93 -10.07 6.26 22.45
C GLN A 93 -10.22 4.74 22.35
N TYR A 94 -9.71 4.12 21.30
CA TYR A 94 -9.85 2.69 21.08
C TYR A 94 -9.14 1.88 22.18
N ASP A 95 -9.84 0.88 22.71
CA ASP A 95 -9.31 -0.04 23.70
C ASP A 95 -8.82 -1.30 23.01
N LEU A 96 -7.50 -1.51 23.07
CA LEU A 96 -6.82 -2.69 22.58
C LEU A 96 -6.85 -3.77 23.65
N TYR A 97 -7.26 -4.98 23.27
CA TYR A 97 -7.22 -6.14 24.14
C TYR A 97 -6.70 -7.35 23.36
N THR A 98 -5.44 -7.70 23.61
CA THR A 98 -4.80 -8.89 23.04
C THR A 98 -4.67 -10.03 24.06
N GLY A 99 -4.95 -9.74 25.33
CA GLY A 99 -4.72 -10.64 26.47
C GLY A 99 -3.35 -10.41 27.15
N ASN A 100 -2.49 -9.57 26.57
CA ASN A 100 -1.26 -9.10 27.20
C ASN A 100 -1.38 -7.60 27.50
N ARG A 101 -1.59 -7.25 28.77
CA ARG A 101 -1.82 -5.87 29.19
C ARG A 101 -0.63 -4.95 28.90
N ASP A 102 0.60 -5.45 29.06
CA ASP A 102 1.78 -4.62 28.90
C ASP A 102 1.99 -4.27 27.42
N GLU A 103 1.80 -5.24 26.52
CA GLU A 103 1.80 -4.99 25.06
C GLU A 103 0.65 -4.06 24.63
N ASP A 104 -0.55 -4.23 25.20
CA ASP A 104 -1.70 -3.38 24.87
C ASP A 104 -1.43 -1.90 25.23
N VAL A 105 -0.78 -1.65 26.37
CA VAL A 105 -0.37 -0.30 26.79
C VAL A 105 0.70 0.26 25.86
N ASP A 106 1.72 -0.53 25.52
CA ASP A 106 2.82 -0.11 24.64
C ASP A 106 2.29 0.24 23.24
N VAL A 107 1.42 -0.60 22.67
CA VAL A 107 0.80 -0.34 21.36
C VAL A 107 -0.08 0.90 21.42
N LYS A 108 -0.86 1.11 22.49
CA LYS A 108 -1.68 2.31 22.65
C LYS A 108 -0.82 3.58 22.72
N SER A 109 0.33 3.52 23.39
CA SER A 109 1.30 4.62 23.40
C SER A 109 1.88 4.87 22.00
N ALA A 110 2.29 3.82 21.29
CA ALA A 110 2.84 3.92 19.94
C ALA A 110 1.84 4.51 18.92
N ILE A 111 0.56 4.13 19.02
CA ILE A 111 -0.52 4.76 18.24
C ILE A 111 -0.62 6.25 18.57
N GLY A 112 -0.57 6.60 19.85
CA GLY A 112 -0.56 8.00 20.30
C GLY A 112 0.57 8.81 19.66
N ASP A 113 1.78 8.27 19.63
CA ASP A 113 2.98 8.88 19.06
C ASP A 113 2.86 9.04 17.54
N PHE A 114 2.42 7.98 16.86
CA PHE A 114 2.19 7.99 15.43
C PHE A 114 1.16 9.06 15.04
N LEU A 115 0.04 9.16 15.77
CA LEU A 115 -0.97 10.19 15.51
C LEU A 115 -0.46 11.61 15.76
N ARG A 116 0.45 11.82 16.72
CA ARG A 116 1.10 13.13 16.91
C ARG A 116 1.94 13.54 15.69
N VAL A 117 2.64 12.59 15.08
CA VAL A 117 3.39 12.84 13.83
C VAL A 117 2.44 13.22 12.69
N ILE A 118 1.33 12.51 12.56
CA ILE A 118 0.30 12.81 11.53
C ILE A 118 -0.29 14.20 11.74
N ASP A 119 -0.66 14.55 12.97
CA ASP A 119 -1.25 15.84 13.30
C ASP A 119 -0.30 17.01 13.00
N SER A 120 1.02 16.78 13.08
CA SER A 120 2.04 17.79 12.76
C SER A 120 2.22 18.03 11.26
N PHE A 121 1.72 17.15 10.39
CA PHE A 121 1.91 17.25 8.95
C PHE A 121 0.83 18.14 8.30
N PRO A 122 1.18 19.29 7.69
CA PRO A 122 0.17 20.25 7.23
C PRO A 122 -0.40 19.95 5.82
N PHE A 123 0.25 19.08 5.04
CA PHE A 123 -0.06 18.88 3.61
C PHE A 123 -0.90 17.64 3.34
N HIS A 124 -2.06 17.57 3.96
CA HIS A 124 -3.00 16.48 3.71
C HIS A 124 -3.67 16.62 2.33
N PHE A 125 -4.12 15.48 1.79
CA PHE A 125 -4.96 15.43 0.62
C PHE A 125 -6.29 16.18 0.85
N ASP A 126 -6.68 17.10 -0.05
CA ASP A 126 -7.94 17.86 0.06
C ASP A 126 -9.13 16.99 -0.35
N GLU A 127 -9.86 16.49 0.63
CA GLU A 127 -10.99 15.58 0.39
C GLU A 127 -12.26 16.31 -0.02
N ASN A 128 -12.36 17.62 0.19
CA ASN A 128 -13.56 18.38 -0.16
C ASN A 128 -13.78 18.42 -1.68
N ALA A 129 -12.72 18.15 -2.45
CA ALA A 129 -12.78 17.96 -3.89
C ALA A 129 -13.34 16.58 -4.30
N LEU A 130 -13.42 15.59 -3.39
CA LEU A 130 -13.95 14.25 -3.64
C LEU A 130 -15.35 14.08 -3.07
N PHE A 131 -16.23 13.43 -3.84
CA PHE A 131 -17.59 13.13 -3.41
C PHE A 131 -18.34 14.39 -2.94
N SER A 132 -18.20 15.49 -3.70
CA SER A 132 -18.97 16.71 -3.52
C SER A 132 -20.16 16.74 -4.50
N GLY A 133 -21.21 17.48 -4.13
CA GLY A 133 -22.43 17.63 -4.95
C GLY A 133 -23.51 16.56 -4.72
N THR A 134 -24.54 16.58 -5.57
CA THR A 134 -25.78 15.78 -5.41
C THR A 134 -25.55 14.27 -5.58
N ASP A 135 -24.59 13.88 -6.42
CA ASP A 135 -24.30 12.47 -6.71
C ASP A 135 -23.28 11.82 -5.75
N ALA A 136 -22.80 12.58 -4.76
CA ALA A 136 -21.76 12.14 -3.83
C ALA A 136 -22.03 10.78 -3.18
N ALA A 137 -23.26 10.56 -2.70
CA ALA A 137 -23.66 9.32 -2.05
C ALA A 137 -23.57 8.12 -2.99
N LYS A 138 -24.06 8.27 -4.23
CA LYS A 138 -23.99 7.24 -5.26
C LYS A 138 -22.54 6.91 -5.63
N LEU A 139 -21.69 7.92 -5.75
CA LEU A 139 -20.28 7.75 -6.08
C LEU A 139 -19.49 7.07 -4.96
N LYS A 140 -19.81 7.34 -3.69
CA LYS A 140 -19.22 6.60 -2.56
C LYS A 140 -19.56 5.11 -2.61
N VAL A 141 -20.82 4.76 -2.90
CA VAL A 141 -21.25 3.36 -3.04
C VAL A 141 -20.55 2.70 -4.22
N GLU A 142 -20.46 3.38 -5.37
CA GLU A 142 -19.74 2.87 -6.53
C GLU A 142 -18.25 2.65 -6.23
N PHE A 143 -17.61 3.59 -5.55
CA PHE A 143 -16.20 3.50 -5.15
C PHE A 143 -15.96 2.29 -4.24
N HIS A 144 -16.79 2.13 -3.20
CA HIS A 144 -16.75 0.95 -2.32
C HIS A 144 -16.93 -0.36 -3.10
N ASN A 145 -17.93 -0.44 -3.98
CA ASN A 145 -18.20 -1.65 -4.77
C ASN A 145 -17.04 -2.03 -5.69
N ARG A 146 -16.29 -1.04 -6.22
CA ARG A 146 -15.09 -1.30 -7.02
C ARG A 146 -13.99 -1.96 -6.19
N PHE A 147 -13.75 -1.51 -4.96
CA PHE A 147 -12.78 -2.16 -4.06
C PHE A 147 -13.23 -3.57 -3.65
N THR A 148 -14.52 -3.76 -3.32
CA THR A 148 -15.07 -5.10 -3.04
C THR A 148 -14.86 -6.07 -4.20
N ASN A 149 -15.01 -5.59 -5.44
CA ASN A 149 -14.74 -6.41 -6.62
C ASN A 149 -13.24 -6.73 -6.79
N ILE A 150 -12.35 -5.79 -6.46
CA ILE A 150 -10.90 -6.07 -6.42
C ILE A 150 -10.57 -7.14 -5.40
N THR A 151 -11.15 -7.08 -4.19
CA THR A 151 -10.95 -8.11 -3.16
C THR A 151 -11.36 -9.51 -3.65
N LYS A 152 -12.43 -9.60 -4.46
CA LYS A 152 -12.84 -10.84 -5.13
C LYS A 152 -11.86 -11.27 -6.23
N ILE A 153 -11.32 -10.33 -7.01
CA ILE A 153 -10.28 -10.64 -8.02
C ILE A 153 -9.04 -11.25 -7.36
N MET A 154 -8.68 -10.82 -6.15
CA MET A 154 -7.55 -11.39 -5.41
C MET A 154 -7.75 -12.87 -5.05
N ASP A 155 -8.99 -13.39 -5.06
CA ASP A 155 -9.24 -14.83 -4.89
C ASP A 155 -8.74 -15.67 -6.07
N CYS A 156 -8.53 -15.06 -7.23
CA CYS A 156 -8.01 -15.70 -8.43
C CYS A 156 -6.46 -15.70 -8.48
N VAL A 157 -5.78 -15.07 -7.53
CA VAL A 157 -4.31 -14.98 -7.51
C VAL A 157 -3.72 -16.26 -6.91
N GLY A 158 -2.99 -17.04 -7.72
CA GLY A 158 -2.40 -18.32 -7.29
C GLY A 158 -1.23 -18.21 -6.31
N CYS A 159 -0.52 -17.08 -6.29
CA CYS A 159 0.53 -16.81 -5.31
C CYS A 159 -0.10 -16.49 -3.94
N GLN A 160 0.05 -17.38 -2.95
CA GLN A 160 -0.58 -17.23 -1.63
C GLN A 160 -0.14 -15.97 -0.89
N LYS A 161 1.17 -15.65 -0.86
CA LYS A 161 1.67 -14.42 -0.24
C LYS A 161 1.14 -13.17 -0.95
N CYS A 162 1.08 -13.20 -2.28
CA CYS A 162 0.56 -12.10 -3.09
C CYS A 162 -0.95 -11.89 -2.84
N ARG A 163 -1.72 -12.98 -2.73
CA ARG A 163 -3.14 -12.94 -2.37
C ARG A 163 -3.37 -12.38 -0.96
N LEU A 164 -2.54 -12.78 0.02
CA LEU A 164 -2.60 -12.24 1.38
C LEU A 164 -2.41 -10.72 1.35
N TRP A 165 -1.28 -10.24 0.80
CA TRP A 165 -0.98 -8.82 0.75
C TRP A 165 -1.98 -8.03 -0.10
N GLY A 166 -2.40 -8.57 -1.24
CA GLY A 166 -3.40 -7.93 -2.10
C GLY A 166 -4.81 -7.86 -1.51
N LYS A 167 -5.11 -8.66 -0.48
CA LYS A 167 -6.35 -8.52 0.31
C LYS A 167 -6.21 -7.59 1.50
N THR A 168 -5.01 -7.49 2.06
CA THR A 168 -4.71 -6.60 3.19
C THR A 168 -4.62 -5.14 2.75
N GLN A 169 -4.01 -4.91 1.59
CA GLN A 169 -3.91 -3.59 0.94
C GLN A 169 -5.20 -3.24 0.21
#